data_AF-A0AAV6AWI1-F1
#
_entry.id   AF-A0AAV6AWI1-F1
#
_cell.length_a   1.000
_cell.length_b   1.000
_cell.length_c   1.000
_cell.angle_alpha   90.00
_cell.angle_beta   90.00
_cell.angle_gamma   90.00
#
_symmetry.space_group_name_H-M   'P 1'
#
loop_
_entity.id
_entity.type
_entity.pdbx_description
1 polymer ?
#
loop_
_entity_poly.entity_id
_entity_poly.type
_entity_poly.pdbx_seq_one_letter_code
_entity_poly.pdbx_strand_id
1 'polypeptide(L)' 'MSAIKPAHWLLLIHQLPPKPDYFRVKIWRRLQGLGAVAVKNSVYVLPRSDPAVEDLRWVQR' A
#
# COMPACT_ATOMS: atom_id res chain seq x y z
N MET A 1 -24.99 -14.76 -9.21
CA MET A 1 -23.64 -15.34 -9.06
C MET A 1 -22.63 -14.21 -9.09
N SER A 2 -22.05 -13.84 -7.95
CA SER A 2 -21.06 -12.76 -7.87
C SER A 2 -19.79 -13.24 -8.56
N ALA A 3 -19.41 -12.61 -9.67
CA ALA A 3 -18.18 -12.94 -10.37
C ALA A 3 -17.01 -12.73 -9.41
N ILE A 4 -16.25 -13.79 -9.13
CA ILE A 4 -15.01 -13.69 -8.38
C ILE A 4 -14.04 -12.92 -9.28
N LYS A 5 -13.99 -11.60 -9.11
CA LYS A 5 -13.00 -10.78 -9.79
C LYS A 5 -11.63 -11.31 -9.36
N PRO A 6 -10.71 -11.60 -10.30
CA PRO A 6 -9.35 -11.96 -9.92
C PRO A 6 -8.84 -10.85 -9.00
N ALA A 7 -8.56 -11.22 -7.75
CA ALA A 7 -8.01 -10.30 -6.77
C ALA A 7 -6.60 -9.94 -7.26
N HIS A 8 -6.50 -8.91 -8.08
CA HIS A 8 -5.22 -8.32 -8.42
C HIS A 8 -4.72 -7.66 -7.14
N TRP A 9 -3.59 -8.10 -6.62
CA TRP A 9 -2.99 -7.51 -5.43
C TRP A 9 -1.92 -6.52 -5.87
N LEU A 10 -1.92 -5.34 -5.26
CA LEU A 10 -0.83 -4.38 -5.39
C LEU A 10 0.14 -4.65 -4.25
N LEU A 11 1.40 -4.86 -4.61
CA LEU A 11 2.51 -4.97 -3.67
C LEU A 11 3.36 -3.71 -3.76
N LEU A 12 3.44 -2.97 -2.67
CA LEU A 12 4.32 -1.82 -2.55
C LEU A 12 5.52 -2.20 -1.69
N ILE A 13 6.67 -2.35 -2.34
CA ILE A 13 7.96 -2.54 -1.69
C ILE A 13 8.67 -1.19 -1.74
N HIS A 14 8.78 -0.54 -0.58
CA HIS A 14 9.53 0.71 -0.48
C HIS A 14 10.88 0.43 0.17
N GLN A 15 11.99 0.83 -0.45
CA GLN A 15 13.31 0.78 0.19
C GLN A 15 13.44 1.98 1.15
N LEU A 16 12.77 1.88 2.30
CA LEU A 16 12.74 2.94 3.28
C LEU A 16 14.06 2.89 4.08
N PRO A 17 14.88 3.96 4.06
CA PRO A 17 16.12 4.01 4.82
C PRO A 17 15.81 3.77 6.31
N PRO A 18 16.74 3.17 7.07
CA PRO A 18 16.53 2.80 8.48
C PRO A 18 16.22 4.00 9.38
N LYS A 19 16.46 5.23 8.91
CA LYS A 19 16.06 6.47 9.58
C LYS A 19 15.62 7.51 8.54
N PRO A 20 14.61 8.34 8.85
CA PRO A 20 13.83 8.38 10.10
C PRO A 20 12.50 7.58 10.02
N ASP A 21 12.12 6.94 11.14
CA ASP A 21 10.94 6.07 11.27
C ASP A 21 9.60 6.77 10.99
N TYR A 22 9.54 8.11 11.06
CA TYR A 22 8.31 8.88 10.80
C TYR A 22 7.77 8.64 9.39
N PHE A 23 8.66 8.40 8.42
CA PHE A 23 8.28 8.21 7.03
C PHE A 23 7.52 6.88 6.86
N ARG A 24 7.89 5.85 7.62
CA ARG A 24 7.16 4.57 7.68
C ARG A 24 5.76 4.76 8.24
N VAL A 25 5.64 5.48 9.34
CA VAL A 25 4.35 5.73 10.01
C VAL A 25 3.43 6.55 9.12
N LYS A 26 3.94 7.56 8.41
CA LYS A 26 3.15 8.38 7.48
C LYS A 26 2.61 7.55 6.32
N ILE A 27 3.46 6.73 5.69
CA ILE A 27 3.05 5.83 4.61
C ILE A 27 2.06 4.80 5.14
N TRP A 28 2.34 4.16 6.29
CA TRP A 28 1.46 3.18 6.91
C TRP A 28 0.07 3.74 7.22
N ARG A 29 -0.03 4.94 7.81
CA ARG A 29 -1.31 5.57 8.13
C ARG A 29 -2.14 5.84 6.87
N ARG A 30 -1.49 6.32 5.79
CA ARG A 30 -2.17 6.57 4.52
C ARG A 30 -2.62 5.27 3.86
N LEU A 31 -1.77 4.25 3.89
CA LEU A 31 -2.06 2.92 3.38
C LEU A 31 -3.17 2.20 4.18
N GLN A 32 -3.22 2.35 5.51
CA GLN A 32 -4.32 1.83 6.32
C GLN A 32 -5.67 2.45 5.95
N GLY A 33 -5.71 3.75 5.63
CA GLY A 33 -6.92 4.39 5.12
C GLY A 33 -7.44 3.79 3.81
N LEU A 34 -6.56 3.12 3.04
CA LEU A 34 -6.87 2.44 1.80
C LEU A 34 -7.17 0.94 1.99
N GLY A 35 -7.13 0.44 3.23
CA GLY A 35 -7.28 -0.99 3.53
C GLY A 35 -6.03 -1.82 3.23
N ALA A 36 -4.86 -1.19 3.13
CA ALA A 36 -3.61 -1.90 2.94
C ALA A 36 -3.12 -2.55 4.25
N VAL A 37 -2.46 -3.70 4.09
CA VAL A 37 -1.91 -4.53 5.16
C VAL A 37 -0.39 -4.60 5.01
N ALA A 38 0.34 -4.49 6.10
CA ALA A 38 1.79 -4.64 6.10
C ALA A 38 2.13 -6.12 6.18
N VAL A 39 2.94 -6.58 5.24
CA VAL A 39 3.44 -7.97 5.23
C VAL A 39 4.79 -8.04 5.94
N LYS A 40 5.65 -7.02 5.78
CA LYS A 40 6.99 -6.95 6.37
C LYS A 40 7.42 -5.48 6.46
N ASN A 41 8.47 -5.18 7.22
CA ASN A 41 9.05 -3.83 7.30
C ASN A 41 9.25 -3.22 5.90
N SER A 42 8.44 -2.22 5.55
CA SER A 42 8.41 -1.53 4.25
C SER A 42 7.78 -2.29 3.07
N VAL A 43 7.05 -3.38 3.34
CA VAL A 43 6.31 -4.16 2.35
C VAL A 43 4.82 -4.11 2.70
N TYR A 44 4.03 -3.55 1.80
CA TYR A 44 2.59 -3.37 1.99
C TYR A 44 1.82 -4.02 0.84
N VAL A 45 0.70 -4.65 1.15
CA VAL A 45 -0.21 -5.24 0.18
C VAL A 45 -1.60 -4.64 0.31
N LEU A 46 -2.26 -4.42 -0.82
CA LEU A 46 -3.66 -4.01 -0.85
C LEU A 46 -4.37 -4.59 -2.07
N PRO A 47 -5.67 -4.90 -1.98
CA PRO A 47 -6.46 -5.28 -3.14
C PRO A 47 -6.46 -4.13 -4.15
N ARG A 48 -6.16 -4.43 -5.41
CA ARG A 48 -6.14 -3.46 -6.51
C ARG A 48 -7.55 -2.91 -6.70
N SER A 49 -7.70 -1.63 -6.44
CA SER A 49 -8.84 -0.81 -6.82
C SER A 49 -8.30 0.41 -7.59
N ASP A 50 -9.10 0.97 -8.49
CA ASP A 50 -8.75 2.22 -9.19
C ASP A 50 -8.33 3.34 -8.23
N PRO A 51 -9.05 3.62 -7.12
CA PRO A 51 -8.60 4.62 -6.15
C PRO A 51 -7.28 4.24 -5.46
N ALA A 52 -7.09 2.96 -5.13
CA ALA A 52 -5.84 2.50 -4.53
C ALA A 52 -4.63 2.73 -5.44
N VAL A 53 -4.77 2.48 -6.75
CA VAL A 53 -3.71 2.72 -7.74
C VAL A 53 -3.37 4.21 -7.84
N GLU A 54 -4.38 5.07 -7.80
CA GLU A 54 -4.20 6.51 -7.85
C GLU A 54 -3.51 7.03 -6.59
N ASP A 55 -3.98 6.68 -5.40
CA ASP A 55 -3.34 7.03 -4.14
C ASP A 55 -1.90 6.51 -4.03
N LEU A 56 -1.61 5.32 -4.55
CA LEU A 56 -0.25 4.77 -4.60
C LEU A 56 0.68 5.67 -5.41
N ARG A 57 0.21 6.18 -6.55
CA ARG A 57 0.97 7.13 -7.38
C ARG A 57 1.24 8.44 -6.65
N TRP A 58 0.28 8.93 -5.86
CA TRP A 58 0.46 10.12 -5.03
C TRP A 58 1.47 9.91 -3.89
N VAL A 59 1.70 8.67 -3.44
CA VAL A 59 2.70 8.34 -2.41
C VAL A 59 4.11 8.18 -3.00
N GLN A 60 4.24 7.88 -4.29
CA GLN A 60 5.54 7.77 -4.98
C GLN A 60 6.16 9.11 -5.42
N ARG A 61 5.39 10.20 -5.45
CA ARG A 61 5.88 11.55 -5.79
C ARG A 61 6.32 12.30 -4.54
#